data_AF-A0A6J5VRJ4-F1
#
_entry.id   AF-A0A6J5VRJ4-F1
#
_cell.length_a   1.000
_cell.length_b   1.000
_cell.length_c   1.000
_cell.angle_alpha   90.00
_cell.angle_beta   90.00
_cell.angle_gamma   90.00
#
_symmetry.space_group_name_H-M   'P 1'
#
loop_
_entity.id
_entity.type
_entity.pdbx_description
1 polymer ?
#
loop_
_entity_poly.entity_id
_entity_poly.type
_entity_poly.pdbx_seq_one_letter_code
_entity_poly.pdbx_strand_id
1 'polypeptide(L)'
;MPERYAFTWTTMVSSHTRVGDMSSARILFDEKKERNIATWNTMIDGYARLGNVESAEELLNHPPTKDIISWTTMIDCYSLNKKSGKAIAVFNDMRMNGELVLLEFSN
;
A
#
# COMPACT_ATOMS: atom_id res chain seq x y z
N MET A 1 15.96 -21.33 7.55
CA MET A 1 16.24 -20.23 6.59
C MET A 1 14.94 -19.74 5.93
N PRO A 2 14.11 -18.90 6.59
CA PRO A 2 12.81 -18.44 6.06
C PRO A 2 12.86 -17.06 5.36
N GLU A 3 13.76 -16.16 5.79
CA GLU A 3 13.75 -14.75 5.35
C GLU A 3 14.10 -14.54 3.87
N ARG A 4 14.97 -15.38 3.29
CA ARG A 4 15.36 -15.27 1.88
C ARG A 4 14.20 -15.50 0.90
N TYR A 5 13.21 -16.32 1.28
CA TYR A 5 12.03 -16.59 0.43
C TYR A 5 10.95 -15.51 0.52
N ALA A 6 10.94 -14.69 1.58
CA ALA A 6 10.03 -13.55 1.67
C ALA A 6 10.47 -12.43 0.72
N PHE A 7 11.77 -12.15 0.66
CA PHE A 7 12.34 -11.13 -0.22
C PHE A 7 12.17 -11.48 -1.71
N THR A 8 12.34 -12.75 -2.09
CA THR A 8 12.09 -13.18 -3.48
C THR A 8 10.63 -13.00 -3.88
N TRP A 9 9.67 -13.27 -2.99
CA TRP A 9 8.25 -13.09 -3.29
C TRP A 9 7.89 -11.63 -3.55
N THR A 10 8.28 -10.73 -2.64
CA THR A 10 8.08 -9.29 -2.81
C THR A 10 8.73 -8.79 -4.11
N THR A 11 9.91 -9.33 -4.47
CA THR A 11 10.58 -9.00 -5.73
C THR A 11 9.78 -9.43 -6.95
N MET A 12 9.21 -10.63 -6.97
CA MET A 12 8.37 -11.09 -8.08
C MET A 12 7.09 -10.26 -8.21
N VAL A 13 6.39 -10.03 -7.10
CA VAL A 13 5.21 -9.14 -7.10
C VAL A 13 5.60 -7.76 -7.64
N SER A 14 6.69 -7.16 -7.14
CA SER A 14 7.19 -5.86 -7.58
C SER A 14 7.54 -5.83 -9.07
N SER A 15 8.13 -6.90 -9.61
CA SER A 15 8.43 -6.97 -11.05
C SER A 15 7.17 -6.92 -11.91
N HIS A 16 6.10 -7.63 -11.52
CA HIS A 16 4.84 -7.63 -12.23
C HIS A 16 4.09 -6.30 -12.07
N THR A 17 4.05 -5.72 -10.86
CA THR A 17 3.41 -4.41 -10.65
C THR A 17 4.13 -3.29 -11.42
N ARG A 18 5.46 -3.36 -11.57
CA ARG A 18 6.23 -2.34 -12.29
C ARG A 18 5.96 -2.32 -13.79
N VAL A 19 5.65 -3.47 -14.39
CA VAL A 19 5.26 -3.56 -15.82
C VAL A 19 3.75 -3.41 -16.03
N GLY A 20 2.98 -3.22 -14.95
CA GLY A 20 1.52 -3.05 -15.00
C GLY A 20 0.74 -4.37 -15.08
N ASP A 21 1.39 -5.52 -14.96
CA ASP A 21 0.75 -6.83 -14.95
C ASP A 21 0.16 -7.14 -13.56
N MET A 22 -0.91 -6.44 -13.21
CA MET A 22 -1.56 -6.59 -11.91
C MET A 22 -2.27 -7.92 -11.75
N SER A 23 -2.63 -8.59 -12.84
CA SER A 23 -3.24 -9.92 -12.80
C SER A 23 -2.27 -10.96 -12.25
N SER A 24 -1.06 -11.06 -12.81
CA SER A 24 -0.03 -11.97 -12.29
C SER A 24 0.44 -11.54 -10.90
N ALA A 25 0.60 -10.22 -10.68
CA ALA A 25 0.94 -9.71 -9.36
C ALA A 25 -0.10 -10.11 -8.30
N ARG A 26 -1.39 -10.06 -8.62
CA ARG A 26 -2.48 -10.46 -7.71
C ARG A 26 -2.51 -11.96 -7.45
N ILE A 27 -2.27 -12.79 -8.46
CA ILE A 27 -2.18 -14.25 -8.28
C ILE A 27 -1.05 -14.58 -7.29
N LEU A 28 0.14 -14.03 -7.51
CA LEU A 28 1.27 -14.23 -6.60
C LEU A 28 0.99 -13.63 -5.22
N PHE A 29 0.38 -12.44 -5.18
CA PHE A 29 -0.03 -11.86 -3.92
C PHE A 29 -0.95 -12.83 -3.15
N ASP A 30 -2.00 -13.34 -3.79
CA ASP A 30 -3.02 -14.17 -3.15
C ASP A 30 -2.51 -15.56 -2.72
N GLU A 31 -1.53 -16.13 -3.42
CA GLU A 31 -0.96 -17.47 -3.12
C GLU A 31 -0.35 -17.56 -1.71
N LYS A 32 0.28 -16.49 -1.22
CA LYS A 32 0.98 -16.51 0.07
C LYS A 32 0.10 -15.95 1.18
N LYS A 33 -0.23 -16.76 2.19
CA LYS A 33 -1.03 -16.32 3.36
C LYS A 33 -0.29 -15.33 4.27
N GLU A 34 1.02 -15.52 4.43
CA GLU A 34 1.88 -14.65 5.25
C GLU A 34 2.62 -13.64 4.36
N ARG A 35 2.12 -12.41 4.34
CA ARG A 35 2.66 -11.29 3.57
C ARG A 35 3.21 -10.24 4.52
N ASN A 36 4.38 -9.69 4.20
CA ASN A 36 4.92 -8.55 4.92
C ASN A 36 4.32 -7.23 4.41
N ILE A 37 4.46 -6.17 5.19
CA ILE A 37 3.94 -4.82 4.88
C ILE A 37 4.46 -4.33 3.51
N ALA A 38 5.73 -4.60 3.18
CA ALA A 38 6.32 -4.23 1.89
C ALA A 38 5.57 -4.83 0.68
N THR A 39 5.09 -6.07 0.78
CA THR A 39 4.32 -6.73 -0.29
C THR A 39 2.94 -6.09 -0.46
N TRP A 40 2.31 -5.66 0.62
CA TRP A 40 1.05 -4.91 0.56
C TRP A 40 1.25 -3.54 -0.07
N ASN A 41 2.26 -2.78 0.38
CA ASN A 41 2.58 -1.46 -0.17
C ASN A 41 2.90 -1.54 -1.67
N THR A 42 3.60 -2.59 -2.10
CA THR A 42 3.89 -2.84 -3.52
C THR A 42 2.61 -3.01 -4.35
N MET A 43 1.60 -3.71 -3.83
CA MET A 43 0.33 -3.89 -4.52
C MET A 43 -0.53 -2.62 -4.52
N ILE A 44 -0.58 -1.91 -3.39
CA ILE A 44 -1.29 -0.62 -3.26
C ILE A 44 -0.72 0.38 -4.27
N ASP A 45 0.61 0.54 -4.31
CA ASP A 45 1.29 1.39 -5.29
C ASP A 45 1.00 0.96 -6.74
N GLY A 46 1.06 -0.34 -7.03
CA GLY A 46 0.75 -0.88 -8.36
C GLY A 46 -0.65 -0.51 -8.83
N TYR A 47 -1.67 -0.70 -7.98
CA TYR A 47 -3.05 -0.32 -8.32
C TYR A 47 -3.24 1.20 -8.39
N ALA A 48 -2.60 1.95 -7.49
CA ALA A 48 -2.65 3.41 -7.46
C ALA A 48 -2.10 4.04 -8.74
N ARG A 49 -0.93 3.58 -9.21
CA ARG A 49 -0.30 4.08 -10.45
C ARG A 49 -1.12 3.80 -11.70
N LEU A 50 -1.93 2.73 -11.72
CA LEU A 50 -2.84 2.41 -12.81
C LEU A 50 -4.22 3.07 -12.66
N GLY A 51 -4.44 3.86 -11.61
CA GLY A 51 -5.72 4.53 -11.36
C GLY A 51 -6.83 3.60 -10.87
N ASN A 52 -6.52 2.35 -10.53
CA ASN A 52 -7.47 1.42 -9.90
C ASN A 52 -7.54 1.71 -8.41
N VAL A 53 -8.19 2.82 -8.06
CA VAL A 53 -8.31 3.31 -6.69
C VAL A 53 -9.08 2.31 -5.83
N GLU A 54 -10.07 1.64 -6.39
CA GLU A 54 -10.95 0.71 -5.67
C GLU A 54 -10.17 -0.51 -5.15
N SER A 55 -9.31 -1.12 -5.97
CA SER A 55 -8.44 -2.22 -5.51
C SER A 55 -7.36 -1.74 -4.53
N ALA A 56 -6.84 -0.52 -4.68
CA ALA A 56 -5.90 0.05 -3.73
C ALA A 56 -6.56 0.28 -2.34
N GLU A 57 -7.81 0.78 -2.34
CA GLU A 57 -8.65 0.96 -1.14
C GLU A 57 -8.94 -0.38 -0.44
N GLU A 58 -9.28 -1.43 -1.19
CA GLU A 58 -9.52 -2.78 -0.66
C GLU A 58 -8.31 -3.27 0.15
N LEU A 59 -7.10 -3.13 -0.42
CA LEU A 59 -5.87 -3.59 0.22
C LEU A 59 -5.46 -2.74 1.43
N LEU A 60 -5.64 -1.42 1.36
CA LEU A 60 -5.38 -0.52 2.50
C LEU A 60 -6.28 -0.87 3.70
N ASN A 61 -7.53 -1.28 3.44
CA ASN A 61 -8.48 -1.58 4.51
C ASN A 61 -8.30 -2.97 5.15
N HIS A 62 -7.49 -3.84 4.55
CA HIS A 62 -7.18 -5.14 5.11
C HIS A 62 -6.11 -5.01 6.22
N PRO A 63 -6.33 -5.43 7.47
CA PRO A 63 -5.26 -5.42 8.48
C PRO A 63 -4.17 -6.49 8.18
N PRO A 64 -2.88 -6.30 8.53
CA PRO A 64 -2.23 -5.15 9.16
C PRO A 64 -1.40 -4.33 8.15
N THR A 65 -2.03 -3.57 7.24
CA THR A 65 -1.35 -2.95 6.09
C THR A 65 -1.06 -1.46 6.23
N LYS A 66 -1.59 -0.82 7.27
CA LYS A 66 -1.52 0.63 7.43
C LYS A 66 -0.22 1.06 8.12
N ASP A 67 0.77 1.45 7.31
CA ASP A 67 1.97 2.20 7.70
C ASP A 67 2.06 3.56 6.98
N ILE A 68 3.04 4.40 7.33
CA ILE A 68 3.25 5.71 6.70
C ILE A 68 3.33 5.65 5.16
N ILE A 69 3.90 4.57 4.62
CA ILE A 69 4.05 4.37 3.18
C ILE A 69 2.68 4.10 2.53
N SER A 70 1.86 3.23 3.13
CA SER A 70 0.51 2.93 2.64
C SER A 70 -0.39 4.18 2.62
N TRP A 71 -0.29 5.03 3.65
CA TRP A 71 -1.07 6.26 3.76
C TRP A 71 -0.68 7.29 2.70
N THR A 72 0.63 7.56 2.57
CA THR A 72 1.16 8.52 1.60
C THR A 72 0.87 8.08 0.17
N THR A 73 1.04 6.79 -0.15
CA THR A 73 0.68 6.21 -1.45
C THR A 73 -0.79 6.44 -1.80
N MET A 74 -1.69 6.29 -0.82
CA MET A 74 -3.12 6.49 -1.04
C MET A 74 -3.51 7.97 -1.18
N ILE A 75 -2.87 8.87 -0.44
CA ILE A 75 -3.04 10.32 -0.60
C ILE A 75 -2.64 10.75 -2.02
N ASP A 76 -1.50 10.25 -2.53
CA ASP A 76 -1.04 10.52 -3.89
C ASP A 76 -2.01 9.92 -4.92
N CYS A 77 -2.45 8.67 -4.71
CA CYS A 77 -3.45 7.99 -5.54
C CYS A 77 -4.72 8.84 -5.70
N TYR A 78 -5.30 9.31 -4.59
CA TYR A 78 -6.51 10.13 -4.65
C TYR A 78 -6.27 11.49 -5.30
N SER A 79 -5.11 12.11 -5.04
CA SER A 79 -4.75 13.40 -5.61
C SER A 79 -4.64 13.33 -7.13
N LEU A 80 -3.94 12.31 -7.64
CA LEU A 80 -3.76 12.07 -9.08
C LEU A 80 -5.09 11.71 -9.78
N ASN A 81 -6.01 11.04 -9.07
CA ASN A 81 -7.32 10.66 -9.61
C ASN A 81 -8.41 11.71 -9.35
N LYS A 82 -8.05 12.95 -9.00
CA LYS A 82 -8.97 14.08 -8.75
C LYS A 82 -10.02 13.80 -7.67
N LYS A 83 -9.75 12.85 -6.76
CA LYS A 83 -10.59 12.48 -5.60
C LYS A 83 -10.11 13.24 -4.34
N SER A 84 -9.95 14.56 -4.41
CA SER A 84 -9.34 15.40 -3.36
C SER A 84 -10.02 15.28 -1.99
N GLY A 85 -11.35 15.14 -1.95
CA GLY A 85 -12.08 14.92 -0.69
C GLY A 85 -11.67 13.62 0.02
N LYS A 86 -11.40 12.54 -0.74
CA LYS A 86 -10.89 11.28 -0.17
C LYS A 86 -9.43 11.42 0.27
N ALA A 87 -8.59 12.16 -0.46
CA ALA A 87 -7.21 12.44 -0.07
C ALA A 87 -7.14 13.11 1.32
N ILE A 88 -7.97 14.13 1.55
CA ILE A 88 -8.07 14.83 2.85
C ILE A 88 -8.60 13.90 3.94
N ALA A 89 -9.62 13.08 3.63
CA ALA A 89 -10.17 12.14 4.59
C ALA A 89 -9.11 11.13 5.07
N VAL A 90 -8.33 10.57 4.14
CA VAL A 90 -7.25 9.62 4.44
C VAL A 90 -6.08 10.29 5.17
N PHE A 91 -5.74 11.52 4.84
CA PHE A 91 -4.74 12.29 5.61
C PHE A 91 -5.19 12.53 7.05
N ASN A 92 -6.46 12.87 7.28
CA ASN A 92 -7.00 13.03 8.62
C ASN A 92 -7.04 11.70 9.39
N ASP A 93 -7.38 10.61 8.72
CA ASP A 93 -7.37 9.26 9.31
C ASP A 93 -5.96 8.87 9.76
N MET A 94 -4.96 9.08 8.90
CA MET A 94 -3.54 8.90 9.24
C MET A 94 -3.16 9.69 10.51
N ARG A 95 -3.55 10.97 10.62
CA ARG A 95 -3.24 11.79 11.80
C ARG A 95 -3.86 11.25 13.10
N MET A 96 -5.05 10.66 13.01
CA MET A 96 -5.77 10.14 14.18
C MET A 96 -5.32 8.73 14.57
N ASN A 97 -4.88 7.91 13.61
CA ASN A 97 -4.59 6.49 13.80
C ASN A 97 -3.10 6.10 13.69
N GLY A 98 -2.17 6.99 13.32
CA GLY A 98 -0.72 6.68 13.37
C GLY A 98 0.27 7.71 12.79
N GLU A 99 1.25 8.11 13.62
CA GLU A 99 2.60 8.62 13.31
C GLU A 99 2.86 10.11 12.98
N LEU A 100 2.03 11.07 13.40
CA LEU A 100 2.49 12.48 13.51
C LEU A 100 2.48 13.05 14.93
N VAL A 101 1.79 12.43 15.89
CA VAL A 101 1.67 12.98 17.25
C VAL A 101 2.92 12.72 18.12
N LEU A 102 3.79 11.77 17.77
CA LEU A 102 4.97 11.43 18.59
C LEU A 102 6.26 12.19 18.21
N LEU A 103 6.29 12.96 17.12
CA LEU A 103 7.47 13.77 16.73
C LEU A 103 7.32 15.26 17.03
N GLU A 104 6.13 15.75 17.38
CA GLU A 104 5.90 17.17 17.68
C GLU A 104 5.83 17.50 19.20
N PHE A 105 5.90 16.51 20.09
CA PHE A 105 5.84 16.73 21.55
C PHE A 105 6.90 16.03 22.40
N SER A 106 8.03 15.60 21.83
CA SER A 106 9.22 15.28 22.62
C SER A 106 10.16 16.49 22.65
N ASN A 107 9.89 17.41 23.57
CA ASN A 107 10.81 18.48 24.00
C ASN A 107 11.02 18.34 25.50
#